data_AF-A0A3B0XL23-F1
#
_entry.id   AF-A0A3B0XL23-F1
#
_cell.length_a   1.000
_cell.length_b   1.000
_cell.length_c   1.000
_cell.angle_alpha   90.00
_cell.angle_beta   90.00
_cell.angle_gamma   90.00
#
_symmetry.space_group_name_H-M   'P 1'
#
loop_
_entity.id
_entity.type
_entity.pdbx_description
1 polymer ?
#
loop_
_entity_poly.entity_id
_entity_poly.type
_entity_poly.pdbx_seq_one_letter_code
_entity_poly.pdbx_strand_id
1 'polypeptide(L)'
;MTLKNRFLEAISRGDLGEADDFGTIVSLKEFKLYFNDVKSDYVNSFLPAAVIETGQRSATHTRFVFRVKKGIYRVHPDVIPGQCITDYPTDISSFMFNNKVEEPMLDYLLQGM
;
A
#
# COMPACT_ATOMS: atom_id res chain seq x y z
N MET A 1 23.08 -0.02 -3.51
CA MET A 1 21.67 -0.40 -3.73
C MET A 1 21.00 -0.60 -2.38
N THR A 2 19.81 -0.04 -2.14
CA THR A 2 19.08 -0.20 -0.85
C THR A 2 18.15 -1.41 -0.89
N LEU A 3 17.78 -1.94 0.28
CA LEU A 3 16.81 -3.05 0.38
C LEU A 3 15.44 -2.66 -0.22
N LYS A 4 15.03 -1.41 -0.03
CA LYS A 4 13.81 -0.86 -0.64
C LYS A 4 13.84 -0.98 -2.16
N ASN A 5 14.93 -0.58 -2.81
CA ASN A 5 15.01 -0.66 -4.26
C ASN A 5 14.95 -2.12 -4.74
N ARG A 6 15.68 -3.02 -4.09
CA ARG A 6 15.62 -4.47 -4.38
C ARG A 6 14.21 -5.03 -4.20
N PHE A 7 13.49 -4.58 -3.17
CA PHE A 7 12.10 -4.97 -2.91
C PHE A 7 11.15 -4.49 -4.00
N LEU A 8 11.21 -3.21 -4.37
CA LEU A 8 10.35 -2.64 -5.41
C LEU A 8 10.66 -3.23 -6.80
N GLU A 9 11.93 -3.52 -7.09
CA GLU A 9 12.31 -4.22 -8.32
C GLU A 9 11.77 -5.65 -8.36
N ALA A 10 11.86 -6.40 -7.25
CA ALA A 10 11.32 -7.76 -7.17
C ALA A 10 9.80 -7.78 -7.40
N ILE A 11 9.10 -6.79 -6.86
CA ILE A 11 7.65 -6.63 -7.10
C ILE A 11 7.36 -6.25 -8.55
N SER A 12 8.09 -5.27 -9.10
CA SER A 12 7.91 -4.82 -10.48
C SER A 12 8.17 -5.94 -11.50
N ARG A 13 9.08 -6.88 -11.18
CA ARG A 13 9.36 -8.08 -11.99
C ARG A 13 8.34 -9.20 -11.79
N GLY A 14 7.52 -9.14 -10.74
CA GLY A 14 6.64 -10.24 -10.34
C GLY A 14 7.35 -11.40 -9.65
N ASP A 15 8.61 -11.22 -9.20
CA ASP A 15 9.38 -12.22 -8.45
C ASP A 15 8.92 -12.33 -6.99
N LEU A 16 8.23 -11.31 -6.47
CA LEU A 16 7.81 -11.23 -5.08
C LEU A 16 6.40 -10.64 -4.92
N GLY A 17 5.54 -11.38 -4.24
CA GLY A 17 4.15 -11.00 -3.98
C GLY A 17 3.20 -11.37 -5.11
N GLU A 18 1.91 -11.25 -4.81
CA GLU A 18 0.81 -11.52 -5.73
C GLU A 18 0.13 -10.21 -6.13
N ALA A 19 -0.20 -10.05 -7.41
CA ALA A 19 -0.98 -8.92 -7.89
C ALA A 19 -2.46 -9.12 -7.52
N ASP A 20 -3.06 -8.09 -6.93
CA ASP A 20 -4.44 -8.01 -6.46
C ASP A 20 -5.10 -6.78 -7.10
N ASP A 21 -6.43 -6.70 -7.12
CA ASP A 21 -7.18 -5.60 -7.74
C ASP A 21 -6.78 -4.20 -7.22
N PHE A 22 -6.18 -4.13 -6.03
CA PHE A 22 -5.80 -2.89 -5.36
C PHE A 22 -4.28 -2.68 -5.22
N GLY A 23 -3.45 -3.51 -5.83
CA GLY A 23 -1.98 -3.43 -5.78
C GLY A 23 -1.31 -4.78 -5.55
N THR A 24 -0.07 -4.79 -5.06
CA THR A 24 0.66 -6.06 -4.83
C THR A 24 0.59 -6.47 -3.35
N ILE A 25 0.16 -7.69 -3.06
CA ILE A 25 0.15 -8.27 -1.72
C ILE A 25 1.43 -9.09 -1.51
N VAL A 26 2.14 -8.81 -0.42
CA VAL A 26 3.36 -9.52 -0.03
C VAL A 26 3.21 -10.07 1.38
N SER A 27 3.52 -11.36 1.56
CA SER A 27 3.65 -11.93 2.90
C SER A 27 5.06 -11.75 3.47
N LEU A 28 5.12 -11.58 4.78
CA LEU A 28 6.39 -11.52 5.52
C LEU A 28 7.18 -12.82 5.38
N LYS A 29 6.51 -13.95 5.15
CA LYS A 29 7.15 -15.26 4.93
C LYS A 29 7.86 -15.29 3.58
N GLU A 30 7.20 -14.86 2.50
CA GLU A 30 7.79 -14.77 1.18
C GLU A 30 8.93 -13.75 1.14
N PHE A 31 8.72 -12.58 1.76
CA PHE A 31 9.77 -11.57 1.89
C PHE A 31 11.03 -12.12 2.56
N LYS A 32 10.87 -12.89 3.65
CA LYS A 32 12.00 -13.54 4.35
C LYS A 32 12.72 -14.57 3.49
N LEU A 33 11.96 -15.38 2.75
CA LEU A 33 12.53 -16.41 1.88
C LEU A 33 13.33 -15.78 0.74
N TYR A 34 12.78 -14.72 0.14
CA TYR A 34 13.43 -14.00 -0.96
C TYR A 34 14.67 -13.21 -0.50
N PHE A 35 14.59 -12.56 0.67
CA PHE A 35 15.68 -11.78 1.25
C PHE A 35 16.42 -12.54 2.37
N ASN A 36 16.61 -13.86 2.20
CA ASN A 36 17.30 -14.68 3.20
C ASN A 36 18.80 -14.33 3.39
N ASP A 37 19.37 -13.61 2.43
CA ASP A 37 20.73 -13.04 2.48
C ASP A 37 20.85 -11.85 3.46
N VAL A 38 19.73 -11.21 3.82
CA VAL A 38 19.72 -10.03 4.69
C VAL A 38 19.60 -10.45 6.15
N LYS A 39 20.29 -9.73 7.05
CA LYS A 39 20.20 -9.96 8.51
C LYS A 39 18.74 -10.06 8.98
N SER A 40 18.44 -11.15 9.69
CA SER A 40 17.07 -11.47 10.10
C SER A 40 16.37 -10.35 10.87
N ASP A 41 17.06 -9.62 11.75
CA ASP A 41 16.49 -8.48 12.49
C ASP A 41 15.95 -7.39 11.57
N TYR A 42 16.69 -7.10 10.50
CA TYR A 42 16.31 -6.07 9.53
C TYR A 42 15.15 -6.54 8.66
N VAL A 43 15.16 -7.81 8.24
CA VAL A 43 14.07 -8.42 7.46
C VAL A 43 12.76 -8.48 8.24
N ASN A 44 12.84 -8.80 9.54
CA ASN A 44 11.68 -8.81 10.43
C ASN A 44 11.05 -7.43 10.62
N SER A 45 11.87 -6.38 10.60
CA SER A 45 11.45 -5.01 10.91
C SER A 45 11.09 -4.20 9.66
N PHE A 46 11.53 -4.61 8.47
CA PHE A 46 11.37 -3.85 7.25
C PHE A 46 9.90 -3.56 6.89
N LEU A 47 9.08 -4.59 6.73
CA LEU A 47 7.66 -4.41 6.37
C LEU A 47 6.86 -3.70 7.47
N PRO A 48 7.00 -4.04 8.78
CA PRO A 48 6.37 -3.28 9.85
C PRO A 48 6.76 -1.80 9.88
N ALA A 49 8.02 -1.46 9.62
CA ALA A 49 8.50 -0.08 9.61
C ALA A 49 8.04 0.70 8.37
N ALA A 50 7.76 -0.01 7.26
CA ALA A 50 7.26 0.58 6.02
C ALA A 50 5.75 0.82 6.02
N VAL A 51 5.04 0.52 7.12
CA VAL A 51 3.58 0.67 7.20
C VAL A 51 3.18 2.15 7.17
N ILE A 52 2.21 2.48 6.31
CA ILE A 52 1.52 3.76 6.31
C ILE A 52 0.61 3.81 7.53
N GLU A 53 0.77 4.85 8.35
CA GLU A 53 -0.01 5.04 9.57
C GLU A 53 -1.48 5.34 9.27
N THR A 54 -2.36 4.92 10.19
CA THR A 54 -3.79 5.17 10.11
C THR A 54 -4.04 6.68 10.11
N GLY A 55 -4.66 7.19 9.03
CA GLY A 55 -4.89 8.63 8.81
C GLY A 55 -3.99 9.25 7.75
N GLN A 56 -2.91 8.58 7.35
CA GLN A 56 -2.09 8.99 6.21
C GLN A 56 -2.55 8.24 4.95
N ARG A 57 -2.94 8.98 3.91
CA ARG A 57 -3.40 8.39 2.63
C ARG A 57 -2.29 8.20 1.61
N SER A 58 -1.19 8.96 1.73
CA SER A 58 -0.13 8.99 0.72
C SER A 58 1.12 8.23 1.15
N ALA A 59 1.70 7.48 0.21
CA ALA A 59 2.99 6.84 0.39
C ALA A 59 4.13 7.88 0.47
N THR A 60 5.08 7.65 1.36
CA THR A 60 6.32 8.44 1.50
C THR A 60 7.54 7.56 1.19
N HIS A 61 8.72 8.16 1.24
CA HIS A 61 9.96 7.42 1.02
C HIS A 61 10.13 6.25 2.00
N THR A 62 9.67 6.39 3.24
CA THR A 62 9.82 5.37 4.28
C THR A 62 8.56 4.56 4.52
N ARG A 63 7.37 5.07 4.18
CA ARG A 63 6.09 4.39 4.43
C ARG A 63 5.33 4.20 3.13
N PHE A 64 5.18 2.95 2.70
CA PHE A 64 4.65 2.62 1.38
C PHE A 64 3.86 1.31 1.34
N VAL A 65 3.63 0.67 2.49
CA VAL A 65 2.80 -0.54 2.57
C VAL A 65 1.64 -0.34 3.54
N PHE A 66 0.51 -0.98 3.27
CA PHE A 66 -0.62 -1.10 4.19
C PHE A 66 -0.61 -2.48 4.82
N ARG A 67 -0.83 -2.55 6.13
CA ARG A 67 -0.95 -3.84 6.82
C ARG A 67 -2.37 -4.37 6.67
N VAL A 68 -2.55 -5.42 5.86
CA VAL A 68 -3.87 -6.06 5.64
C VAL A 68 -4.22 -6.98 6.80
N LYS A 69 -3.27 -7.84 7.21
CA LYS A 69 -3.39 -8.71 8.39
C LYS A 69 -2.03 -9.02 8.98
N LYS A 70 -1.96 -9.81 10.05
CA LYS A 70 -0.69 -10.18 10.67
C LYS A 70 0.20 -10.91 9.65
N GLY A 71 1.35 -10.30 9.33
CA GLY A 71 2.33 -10.86 8.40
C GLY A 71 1.97 -10.71 6.92
N ILE A 72 0.93 -9.96 6.55
CA ILE A 72 0.55 -9.69 5.16
C ILE A 72 0.40 -8.20 4.95
N TYR A 73 1.07 -7.70 3.91
CA TYR A 73 1.18 -6.28 3.60
C TYR A 73 0.82 -6.05 2.14
N ARG A 74 0.09 -4.97 1.85
CA ARG A 74 -0.20 -4.52 0.49
C ARG A 74 0.70 -3.34 0.16
N VAL A 75 1.38 -3.39 -0.98
CA VAL A 75 2.26 -2.32 -1.45
C VAL A 75 1.42 -1.27 -2.16
N HIS A 76 1.69 -0.01 -1.85
CA HIS A 76 1.01 1.11 -2.50
C HIS A 76 1.40 1.16 -3.99
N PRO A 77 0.44 1.26 -4.92
CA PRO A 77 0.74 1.22 -6.36
C PRO A 77 1.67 2.35 -6.83
N ASP A 78 1.52 3.59 -6.31
CA ASP A 78 2.43 4.71 -6.63
C ASP A 78 3.93 4.43 -6.42
N VAL A 79 4.31 3.48 -5.57
CA VAL A 79 5.73 3.19 -5.33
C VAL A 79 6.28 2.09 -6.25
N ILE A 80 5.43 1.44 -7.04
CA ILE A 80 5.82 0.37 -7.95
C ILE A 80 6.19 0.99 -9.30
N PRO A 81 7.48 0.99 -9.69
CA PRO A 81 7.89 1.54 -10.97
C PRO A 81 7.25 0.72 -12.11
N GLY A 82 6.54 1.41 -13.00
CA GLY A 82 5.84 0.79 -14.13
C GLY A 82 4.35 0.48 -13.89
N GLN A 83 3.86 0.56 -12.65
CA GLN A 83 2.43 0.51 -12.33
C GLN A 83 1.92 1.91 -11.97
N CYS A 84 1.98 2.83 -12.94
CA CYS A 84 1.21 4.06 -12.84
C CYS A 84 -0.25 3.69 -13.09
N ILE A 85 -1.06 3.63 -12.04
CA ILE A 85 -2.52 3.56 -12.22
C ILE A 85 -2.95 4.96 -12.67
N THR A 86 -2.95 5.19 -13.98
CA THR A 86 -3.54 6.39 -14.59
C THR A 86 -5.06 6.23 -14.73
N ASP A 87 -5.72 5.72 -13.70
CA ASP A 87 -7.17 5.72 -13.61
C ASP A 87 -7.54 5.52 -12.14
N TYR A 88 -7.49 6.59 -11.35
CA TYR A 88 -8.47 6.67 -10.27
C TYR A 88 -9.80 6.89 -11.00
N PRO A 89 -10.72 5.91 -11.06
CA PRO A 89 -12.05 6.24 -11.51
C PRO A 89 -12.51 7.36 -10.58
N THR A 90 -12.88 8.49 -11.17
CA THR A 90 -13.53 9.61 -10.48
C THR A 90 -14.98 9.20 -10.12
N ASP A 91 -15.19 7.93 -9.78
CA ASP A 91 -16.47 7.35 -9.43
C ASP A 91 -16.41 6.98 -7.95
N ILE A 92 -16.67 8.01 -7.13
CA ILE A 92 -16.80 7.94 -5.68
C ILE A 92 -18.14 7.26 -5.31
N SER A 93 -18.62 6.28 -6.09
CA SER A 93 -19.95 5.69 -5.91
C SER A 93 -19.94 4.21 -5.48
N SER A 94 -18.80 3.52 -5.50
CA SER A 94 -18.76 2.08 -5.15
C SER A 94 -18.13 1.73 -3.78
N PHE A 95 -17.45 2.68 -3.11
CA PHE A 95 -17.02 2.51 -1.71
C PHE A 95 -18.05 3.12 -0.76
N MET A 96 -19.32 2.78 -0.93
CA MET A 96 -20.28 2.97 0.15
C MET A 96 -19.89 2.05 1.30
N PHE A 97 -19.28 2.69 2.29
CA PHE A 97 -19.30 2.35 3.69
C PHE A 97 -20.50 1.48 4.08
N ASN A 98 -20.30 0.16 4.12
CA ASN A 98 -21.07 -0.68 5.03
C ASN A 98 -20.50 -0.50 6.43
N ASN A 99 -20.74 0.66 7.02
CA ASN A 99 -20.79 0.90 8.46
C ASN A 99 -21.36 2.30 8.72
N LYS A 100 -22.69 2.36 8.74
CA LYS A 100 -23.55 3.19 9.59
C LYS A 100 -22.79 4.16 10.51
N VAL A 101 -22.57 5.39 10.07
CA VAL A 101 -22.50 6.60 10.92
C VAL A 101 -22.83 7.80 10.04
N GLU A 102 -23.68 8.65 10.58
CA GLU A 102 -24.44 9.70 9.93
C GLU A 102 -23.55 10.88 9.50
N GLU A 103 -23.79 11.40 8.29
CA GLU A 103 -23.30 12.72 7.87
C GLU A 103 -24.16 13.82 8.55
N PRO A 104 -23.61 15.03 8.77
CA PRO A 104 -23.83 16.06 7.74
C PRO A 104 -22.67 17.05 7.59
N MET A 105 -22.08 17.12 6.40
CA MET A 105 -21.17 18.21 5.99
C MET A 105 -21.36 18.51 4.49
N LEU A 106 -22.59 18.85 4.09
CA LEU A 106 -22.93 19.31 2.74
C LEU A 106 -23.86 20.55 2.78
N ASP A 107 -23.48 21.59 3.54
CA ASP A 107 -24.23 22.86 3.54
C ASP A 107 -23.46 24.04 2.90
N TYR A 108 -22.16 23.89 2.60
CA TYR A 108 -21.32 25.05 2.22
C TYR A 108 -21.15 25.31 0.71
N LEU A 109 -21.84 24.59 -0.19
CA LEU A 109 -21.56 24.66 -1.64
C LEU A 109 -22.70 25.18 -2.52
N LEU A 110 -23.71 25.86 -1.95
CA LEU A 110 -24.83 26.43 -2.72
C LEU A 110 -25.17 27.90 -2.36
N GLN A 111 -24.16 28.72 -2.02
CA GLN A 111 -24.36 30.16 -1.75
C GLN A 111 -23.52 31.07 -2.66
N GLY A 112 -23.37 30.68 -3.93
CA GLY A 112 -22.54 31.41 -4.90
C GLY A 112 -23.04 31.43 -6.33
N MET A 113 -24.36 31.36 -6.56
CA MET A 113 -24.97 31.70 -7.85
C MET A 113 -26.21 32.57 -7.64
#